data_AF-S4PZ99-F1
#
_entry.id   AF-S4PZ99-F1
#
_cell.length_a   1.000
_cell.length_b   1.000
_cell.length_c   1.000
_cell.angle_alpha   90.00
_cell.angle_beta   90.00
_cell.angle_gamma   90.00
#
_symmetry.space_group_name_H-M   'P 1'
#
loop_
_entity.id
_entity.type
_entity.pdbx_description
1 polymer ?
#
loop_
_entity_poly.entity_id
_entity_poly.type
_entity_poly.pdbx_seq_one_letter_code
_entity_poly.pdbx_strand_id
1 'polypeptide(L)' 'MPITVEEYRIGQLYMIARHSFEQSSNGEGVEVVANEQVKDETNGVGQFTEKRIHLSSHLPYWIQSITPKIFYVTEKA' A
#
# COMPACT_ATOMS: atom_id res chain seq x y z
N MET A 1 -10.11 17.48 16.43
CA MET A 1 -11.06 16.37 16.71
C MET A 1 -11.37 16.36 18.20
N PRO A 2 -12.60 16.03 18.62
CA PRO A 2 -12.96 15.99 20.04
C PRO A 2 -12.49 14.67 20.69
N ILE A 3 -11.19 14.41 20.67
CA ILE A 3 -10.54 13.25 21.30
C ILE A 3 -9.17 13.66 21.87
N THR A 4 -8.70 12.95 22.88
CA THR A 4 -7.38 13.16 23.47
C THR A 4 -6.26 12.71 22.52
N VAL A 5 -5.03 13.16 22.76
CA VAL A 5 -3.87 12.80 21.91
C VAL A 5 -3.62 11.29 21.90
N GLU A 6 -3.82 10.63 23.04
CA GLU A 6 -3.64 9.19 23.17
C GLU A 6 -4.71 8.42 22.38
N GLU A 7 -5.97 8.83 22.51
CA GLU A 7 -7.08 8.27 21.73
C GLU A 7 -6.89 8.50 20.23
N TYR A 8 -6.36 9.65 19.82
CA TYR A 8 -6.04 9.92 18.43
C TYR A 8 -4.96 8.95 17.90
N ARG A 9 -3.90 8.69 18.68
CA ARG A 9 -2.83 7.77 18.26
C ARG A 9 -3.36 6.35 18.03
N ILE A 10 -4.16 5.85 18.96
CA ILE A 10 -4.76 4.51 18.88
C ILE A 10 -5.80 4.46 17.75
N GLY A 11 -6.67 5.47 17.68
CA GLY A 11 -7.70 5.59 16.66
C GLY A 11 -7.11 5.70 15.25
N GLN A 12 -6.04 6.48 15.06
CA GLN A 12 -5.38 6.63 13.78
C GLN A 12 -4.78 5.30 13.30
N LEU A 13 -4.07 4.58 14.17
CA LEU A 13 -3.50 3.27 13.83
C LEU A 13 -4.59 2.25 13.48
N TYR A 14 -5.66 2.22 14.27
CA TYR A 14 -6.82 1.37 13.99
C TYR A 14 -7.48 1.73 12.66
N MET A 15 -7.69 3.02 12.38
CA MET A 15 -8.31 3.48 11.14
C MET A 15 -7.45 3.16 9.92
N ILE A 16 -6.13 3.30 10.01
CA ILE A 16 -5.21 2.91 8.93
C ILE A 16 -5.31 1.40 8.68
N ALA A 17 -5.23 0.59 9.74
CA ALA A 17 -5.31 -0.87 9.63
C ALA A 17 -6.66 -1.32 9.05
N ARG A 18 -7.76 -0.75 9.55
CA ARG A 18 -9.12 -1.05 9.09
C ARG A 18 -9.36 -0.58 7.65
N HIS A 19 -8.94 0.64 7.31
CA HIS A 19 -9.04 1.13 5.94
C HIS A 19 -8.21 0.27 4.99
N SER A 20 -7.00 -0.10 5.36
CA SER A 20 -6.17 -1.01 4.56
C SER A 20 -6.84 -2.37 4.37
N PHE A 21 -7.49 -2.91 5.41
CA PHE A 21 -8.21 -4.18 5.35
C PHE A 21 -9.45 -4.10 4.43
N GLU A 22 -10.26 -3.04 4.58
CA GLU A 22 -11.46 -2.82 3.77
C GLU A 22 -11.13 -2.64 2.28
N GLN A 23 -9.99 -2.01 1.95
CA GLN A 23 -9.54 -1.88 0.56
C GLN A 23 -9.07 -3.22 0.00
N SER A 24 -8.24 -3.97 0.74
CA SER A 24 -7.74 -5.28 0.30
C SER A 24 -8.84 -6.33 0.08
N SER A 25 -9.98 -6.21 0.78
CA SER A 25 -11.15 -7.11 0.65
C SER A 25 -11.84 -7.04 -0.72
N ASN A 26 -11.61 -6.00 -1.51
CA ASN A 26 -12.30 -5.79 -2.79
C ASN A 26 -11.54 -6.35 -4.01
N GLY A 27 -10.45 -7.09 -3.79
CA GLY A 27 -9.63 -7.66 -4.88
C GLY A 27 -8.72 -6.63 -5.59
N GLU A 28 -8.83 -5.36 -5.21
CA GLU A 28 -7.79 -4.35 -5.38
C GLU A 28 -6.97 -4.28 -4.08
N GLY A 29 -5.65 -4.23 -4.20
CA GLY A 29 -4.82 -4.30 -3.00
C GLY A 29 -3.35 -4.07 -3.28
N VAL A 30 -2.64 -3.80 -2.19
CA VAL A 30 -1.18 -3.73 -2.16
C VAL A 30 -0.67 -5.12 -1.81
N GLU A 31 -0.11 -5.82 -2.77
CA GLU A 31 0.60 -7.07 -2.57
C GLU A 31 2.05 -6.74 -2.18
N VAL A 32 2.48 -7.15 -0.99
CA VAL A 32 3.89 -7.08 -0.59
C VAL A 32 4.60 -8.29 -1.19
N VAL A 33 5.39 -8.06 -2.25
CA VAL A 33 6.09 -9.11 -2.99
C VAL A 33 7.42 -9.45 -2.33
N ALA A 34 8.13 -8.43 -1.85
CA ALA A 34 9.39 -8.60 -1.13
C ALA A 34 9.44 -7.66 0.07
N ASN A 35 9.95 -8.16 1.19
CA ASN A 35 10.27 -7.37 2.37
C ASN A 35 11.52 -7.99 3.00
N GLU A 36 12.68 -7.55 2.53
CA GLU A 36 13.97 -8.15 2.88
C GLU A 36 14.88 -7.10 3.53
N GLN A 37 15.67 -7.52 4.52
CA GLN A 37 16.74 -6.67 5.04
C GLN A 37 17.90 -6.70 4.05
N VAL A 38 18.22 -5.55 3.47
CA VAL A 38 19.33 -5.40 2.55
C VAL A 38 20.52 -4.83 3.31
N LYS A 39 21.68 -5.48 3.19
CA LYS A 39 22.95 -4.88 3.61
C LYS A 39 23.59 -4.23 2.39
N ASP A 40 23.61 -2.91 2.39
CA ASP A 40 24.36 -2.13 1.41
C ASP A 40 25.78 -1.90 1.95
N GLU A 41 26.80 -2.16 1.14
CA GLU A 41 28.20 -1.99 1.53
C GLU A 41 28.55 -0.52 1.86
N THR A 42 27.77 0.42 1.34
CA THR A 42 27.96 1.87 1.52
C THR A 42 27.01 2.46 2.58
N ASN A 43 25.76 1.99 2.64
CA ASN A 43 24.70 2.60 3.46
C ASN A 43 24.29 1.77 4.70
N GLY A 44 24.88 0.59 4.91
CA GLY A 44 24.60 -0.25 6.08
C GLY A 44 23.35 -1.12 5.93
N VAL A 45 22.72 -1.48 7.05
CA VAL A 45 21.50 -2.31 7.06
C VAL A 45 20.29 -1.44 6.73
N GLY A 46 19.71 -1.66 5.55
CA GLY A 46 18.44 -1.10 5.11
C GLY A 46 17.34 -2.16 5.01
N GLN A 47 16.15 -1.72 4.65
CA GLN A 47 15.01 -2.59 4.39
C GLN A 47 14.55 -2.33 2.97
N PHE A 48 14.54 -3.37 2.14
CA PHE A 48 13.97 -3.33 0.81
C PHE A 48 12.55 -3.85 0.86
N THR A 49 11.63 -3.07 0.30
CA THR A 49 10.25 -3.48 0.11
C THR A 49 9.84 -3.30 -1.34
N GLU A 50 9.29 -4.37 -1.92
CA GLU A 50 8.62 -4.33 -3.22
C GLU A 50 7.13 -4.54 -3.01
N LYS A 51 6.34 -3.57 -3.47
CA LYS A 51 4.89 -3.59 -3.37
C LYS A 51 4.28 -3.51 -4.77
N ARG A 52 3.32 -4.38 -5.08
CA ARG A 52 2.51 -4.32 -6.30
C ARG A 52 1.13 -3.79 -5.96
N ILE A 53 0.73 -2.70 -6.58
CA ILE A 53 -0.54 -2.04 -6.35
C ILE A 53 -1.45 -2.31 -7.54
N HIS A 54 -2.54 -3.05 -7.32
CA HIS A 54 -3.57 -3.28 -8.33
C HIS A 54 -4.55 -2.10 -8.32
N LEU A 55 -4.66 -1.36 -9.44
CA LEU A 55 -5.43 -0.11 -9.57
C LEU A 55 -6.57 -0.20 -10.60
N SER A 56 -6.91 -1.41 -11.05
CA SER A 56 -7.78 -1.61 -12.22
C SER A 56 -9.21 -1.07 -12.07
N SER A 57 -9.76 -1.00 -10.85
CA SER A 57 -11.11 -0.49 -10.60
C SER A 57 -11.17 0.95 -10.06
N HIS A 58 -10.06 1.54 -9.63
CA HIS A 58 -10.00 2.95 -9.20
C HIS A 58 -9.71 3.96 -10.32
N LEU A 59 -9.38 3.51 -11.53
CA LEU A 59 -9.15 4.42 -12.64
C LEU A 59 -10.45 4.98 -13.24
N PRO A 60 -10.46 6.23 -13.73
CA PRO A 60 -11.53 6.74 -14.58
C PRO A 60 -11.79 5.82 -15.78
N TYR A 61 -13.06 5.71 -16.20
CA TYR A 61 -13.50 4.79 -17.26
C TYR A 61 -12.73 4.92 -18.58
N TRP A 62 -12.32 6.15 -18.93
CA TRP A 62 -11.54 6.42 -20.14
C TRP A 62 -10.09 5.91 -20.08
N ILE A 63 -9.53 5.72 -18.88
CA ILE A 63 -8.20 5.11 -18.71
C ILE A 63 -8.34 3.58 -18.74
N GLN A 64 -9.37 3.04 -18.08
CA GLN A 64 -9.66 1.60 -18.08
C GLN A 64 -9.85 1.02 -19.49
N SER A 65 -10.39 1.80 -20.44
CA SER A 65 -10.58 1.35 -21.83
C SER A 65 -9.27 1.22 -22.62
N ILE A 66 -8.18 1.82 -22.15
CA ILE A 66 -6.87 1.84 -22.82
C ILE A 66 -5.87 0.93 -22.09
N THR A 67 -6.11 0.62 -20.81
CA THR A 67 -5.24 -0.25 -20.01
C THR A 67 -5.69 -1.72 -20.06
N PRO A 68 -4.75 -2.68 -20.00
CA PRO A 68 -5.10 -4.10 -19.85
C PRO A 68 -5.91 -4.33 -18.59
N LYS A 69 -6.84 -5.31 -18.62
CA LYS A 69 -7.74 -5.63 -17.48
C LYS A 69 -7.01 -5.94 -16.15
N ILE A 70 -5.72 -6.27 -16.22
CA ILE A 70 -4.86 -6.53 -15.06
C ILE A 70 -3.59 -5.72 -15.28
N PHE A 71 -3.46 -4.58 -14.60
CA PHE A 71 -2.20 -3.85 -14.50
C PHE A 71 -1.92 -3.55 -13.03
N TYR A 72 -0.63 -3.54 -12.67
CA TYR A 72 -0.16 -3.21 -11.34
C TYR A 72 0.99 -2.23 -11.44
N VAL A 73 1.14 -1.39 -10.41
CA VAL A 73 2.28 -0.49 -10.26
C VAL A 73 3.23 -1.09 -9.25
N THR A 74 4.52 -1.16 -9.59
CA THR A 74 5.56 -1.65 -8.69
C THR A 74 6.23 -0.48 -7.99
N GLU A 75 6.14 -0.42 -6.66
CA GLU A 75 6.89 0.51 -5.82
C GLU A 75 8.07 -0.24 -5.19
N LYS A 76 9.28 0.32 -5.32
CA LYS A 76 10.51 -0.21 -4.74
C LYS A 76 11.12 0.84 -3.84
N ALA A 77 11.26 0.53 -2.56
CA ALA A 77 11.80 1.41 -1.52
C ALA A 77 12.75 0.64 -0.61
#